data_AF-A0A4P5TLB7-F1
#
_entry.id   AF-A0A4P5TLB7-F1
#
_cell.length_a   1.000
_cell.length_b   1.000
_cell.length_c   1.000
_cell.angle_alpha   90.00
_cell.angle_beta   90.00
_cell.angle_gamma   90.00
#
_symmetry.space_group_name_H-M   'P 1'
#
loop_
_entity.id
_entity.type
_entity.pdbx_description
1 polymer ?
#
loop_
_entity_poly.entity_id
_entity_poly.type
_entity_poly.pdbx_seq_one_letter_code
_entity_poly.pdbx_strand_id
1 'polypeptide(L)'
;MENNSMKKTILLGLIFGVGTVLQAQKGETKPDKHWYHSEPTKKNMGISLDAAYASPAAKLPSKTIIVAVIDGGVDINHPDLKDVIWHNPNEIPFNNIDDDRNGYVDDTVGWNFIGGKDGSMVQYDHIEKIRVYLRLREQFKNPTAEDTQRPGYAQYMAMKTEIEADILQKKAQYTGMEKFQLALHSYAARLGKTAPTGKEIRELKVEANEEKLRDRIATVVGVMGYGQLDEALTQGLHGMEASVKYQYNLDYKPRDIVGDNYDDPHEIGYGNNNVAGPDASHGTHVSGIIGAVRGNGIGLDGVADNVKIMAIRVVPDGDERDKDVANGIRYAVDNGAKIINMSFGKGFKWDKDAVNEAVVYARDHGVLLVHAAGNSSQDNDGTPNYPNDSLGGGEFANNWIEVGASQPLKKHLATDFSNYGSKNVDVFAPGQSIYSTIPNNGYAYFDGTSMASPVCAGVCALIWSRNPSMTAEDVKMVIEKTVTRVDGKVILPGSKKTKVAFPTLSTTGGLINAEKALNMATILLVK
;
A
#
# COMPACT_ATOMS: atom_id res chain seq x y z
N MET A 1 -34.01 -0.69 -30.79
CA MET A 1 -32.82 -1.53 -30.52
C MET A 1 -31.98 -1.00 -29.34
N GLU A 2 -32.49 -0.07 -28.53
CA GLU A 2 -31.74 0.55 -27.41
C GLU A 2 -31.86 -0.16 -26.05
N ASN A 3 -32.71 -1.18 -25.92
CA ASN A 3 -33.02 -1.80 -24.61
C ASN A 3 -32.09 -2.97 -24.21
N ASN A 4 -31.12 -3.32 -25.08
CA ASN A 4 -30.14 -4.40 -24.84
C ASN A 4 -28.77 -3.89 -24.36
N SER A 5 -28.51 -2.58 -24.43
CA SER A 5 -27.26 -1.96 -23.97
C SER A 5 -27.24 -1.81 -22.44
N MET A 6 -28.31 -1.29 -21.84
CA MET A 6 -28.45 -1.09 -20.38
C MET A 6 -28.41 -2.40 -19.57
N LYS A 7 -28.97 -3.50 -20.09
CA LYS A 7 -28.95 -4.81 -19.42
C LYS A 7 -27.56 -5.45 -19.38
N LYS A 8 -26.70 -5.17 -20.36
CA LYS A 8 -25.29 -5.61 -20.36
C LYS A 8 -24.44 -4.81 -19.37
N THR A 9 -24.71 -3.52 -19.19
CA THR A 9 -23.97 -2.65 -18.26
C THR A 9 -24.20 -3.04 -16.79
N ILE A 10 -25.42 -3.44 -16.42
CA ILE A 10 -25.75 -3.86 -15.03
C ILE A 10 -25.20 -5.26 -14.71
N LEU A 11 -25.18 -6.18 -15.70
CA LEU A 11 -24.57 -7.50 -15.54
C LEU A 11 -23.03 -7.39 -15.43
N LEU A 12 -22.41 -6.46 -16.17
CA LEU A 12 -20.99 -6.13 -16.03
C LEU A 12 -20.66 -5.46 -14.69
N GLY A 13 -21.53 -4.61 -14.15
CA GLY A 13 -21.26 -3.87 -12.90
C GLY A 13 -21.12 -4.76 -11.66
N LEU A 14 -21.92 -5.82 -11.54
CA LEU A 14 -21.79 -6.82 -10.47
C LEU A 14 -20.61 -7.77 -10.70
N ILE A 15 -20.33 -8.14 -11.95
CA ILE A 15 -19.15 -8.96 -12.29
C ILE A 15 -17.85 -8.15 -12.12
N PHE A 16 -17.88 -6.83 -12.24
CA PHE A 16 -16.70 -5.97 -12.01
C PHE A 16 -16.40 -5.77 -10.52
N GLY A 17 -17.43 -5.61 -9.67
CA GLY A 17 -17.24 -5.50 -8.22
C GLY A 17 -16.72 -6.79 -7.58
N VAL A 18 -17.06 -7.94 -8.16
CA VAL A 18 -16.48 -9.24 -7.78
C VAL A 18 -15.21 -9.54 -8.59
N GLY A 19 -15.03 -8.95 -9.76
CA GLY A 19 -13.94 -9.20 -10.71
C GLY A 19 -12.58 -8.65 -10.27
N THR A 20 -12.57 -7.55 -9.51
CA THR A 20 -11.35 -7.02 -8.88
C THR A 20 -10.83 -7.93 -7.77
N VAL A 21 -11.71 -8.64 -7.06
CA VAL A 21 -11.34 -9.66 -6.05
C VAL A 21 -11.04 -11.01 -6.71
N LEU A 22 -11.79 -11.40 -7.75
CA LEU A 22 -11.65 -12.70 -8.44
C LEU A 22 -10.48 -12.80 -9.42
N GLN A 23 -9.82 -11.69 -9.80
CA GLN A 23 -8.54 -11.81 -10.50
C GLN A 23 -7.45 -12.47 -9.64
N ALA A 24 -7.64 -12.57 -8.32
CA ALA A 24 -6.67 -13.18 -7.41
C ALA A 24 -6.77 -14.71 -7.25
N GLN A 25 -7.86 -15.36 -7.68
CA GLN A 25 -8.12 -16.79 -7.36
C GLN A 25 -8.39 -17.70 -8.57
N LYS A 26 -8.17 -17.23 -9.81
CA LYS A 26 -8.45 -18.04 -10.99
C LYS A 26 -7.32 -19.02 -11.35
N GLY A 27 -7.05 -20.00 -10.49
CA GLY A 27 -6.24 -21.19 -10.83
C GLY A 27 -4.85 -20.92 -11.42
N GLU A 28 -4.32 -19.70 -11.29
CA GLU A 28 -2.94 -19.39 -11.61
C GLU A 28 -2.10 -20.04 -10.51
N THR A 29 -1.27 -21.00 -10.90
CA THR A 29 -0.21 -21.51 -10.04
C THR A 29 0.61 -20.30 -9.60
N LYS A 30 0.52 -19.94 -8.31
CA LYS A 30 1.36 -18.89 -7.73
C LYS A 30 2.83 -19.21 -8.05
N PRO A 31 3.66 -18.21 -8.35
CA PRO A 31 5.07 -18.45 -8.59
C PRO A 31 5.74 -19.05 -7.34
N ASP A 32 6.94 -19.61 -7.51
CA ASP A 32 7.76 -20.01 -6.37
C ASP A 32 7.93 -18.83 -5.40
N LYS A 33 7.90 -19.08 -4.08
CA LYS A 33 7.97 -18.01 -3.07
C LYS A 33 9.24 -17.14 -3.16
N HIS A 34 10.31 -17.65 -3.77
CA HIS A 34 11.58 -16.95 -3.99
C HIS A 34 11.80 -16.54 -5.46
N TRP A 35 10.77 -16.56 -6.31
CA TRP A 35 10.93 -16.24 -7.75
C TRP A 35 11.65 -14.91 -7.98
N TYR A 36 11.38 -13.92 -7.12
CA TYR A 36 11.92 -12.58 -7.28
C TYR A 36 13.38 -12.47 -6.86
N HIS A 37 13.91 -13.43 -6.08
CA HIS A 37 15.33 -13.48 -5.72
C HIS A 37 16.22 -13.95 -6.86
N SER A 38 15.67 -14.74 -7.79
CA SER A 38 16.43 -15.34 -8.88
C SER A 38 16.89 -14.31 -9.93
N GLU A 39 17.77 -14.74 -10.83
CA GLU A 39 18.21 -13.94 -11.96
C GLU A 39 17.10 -13.70 -13.01
N PRO A 40 17.16 -12.56 -13.74
CA PRO A 40 16.21 -12.28 -14.81
C PRO A 40 16.44 -13.19 -16.03
N THR A 41 15.39 -13.88 -16.44
CA THR A 41 15.31 -14.73 -17.63
C THR A 41 14.08 -14.36 -18.48
N LYS A 42 13.88 -15.04 -19.62
CA LYS A 42 12.66 -14.83 -20.41
C LYS A 42 11.36 -15.22 -19.69
N LYS A 43 11.44 -16.12 -18.69
CA LYS A 43 10.28 -16.69 -17.99
C LYS A 43 10.09 -16.14 -16.58
N ASN A 44 11.13 -15.52 -16.01
CA ASN A 44 11.14 -15.02 -14.65
C ASN A 44 12.00 -13.76 -14.58
N MET A 45 11.42 -12.60 -14.31
CA MET A 45 12.12 -11.32 -14.22
C MET A 45 12.41 -10.98 -12.75
N GLY A 46 13.28 -11.76 -12.10
CA GLY A 46 13.75 -11.49 -10.73
C GLY A 46 14.88 -10.44 -10.67
N ILE A 47 15.35 -10.14 -9.46
CA ILE A 47 16.29 -9.04 -9.17
C ILE A 47 17.74 -9.48 -9.00
N SER A 48 18.09 -10.75 -9.27
CA SER A 48 19.44 -11.30 -9.02
C SER A 48 19.90 -11.17 -7.56
N LEU A 49 19.01 -11.36 -6.59
CA LEU A 49 19.36 -11.32 -5.16
C LEU A 49 20.24 -12.51 -4.75
N ASP A 50 19.92 -13.72 -5.24
CA ASP A 50 20.72 -14.91 -4.94
C ASP A 50 22.16 -14.76 -5.44
N ALA A 51 22.33 -14.20 -6.64
CA ALA A 51 23.63 -13.87 -7.21
C ALA A 51 24.36 -12.79 -6.39
N ALA A 52 23.63 -11.79 -5.87
CA ALA A 52 24.19 -10.78 -4.98
C ALA A 52 24.79 -11.42 -3.72
N TYR A 53 24.06 -12.32 -3.05
CA TYR A 53 24.56 -13.01 -1.85
C TYR A 53 25.66 -14.04 -2.14
N ALA A 54 25.73 -14.59 -3.34
CA ALA A 54 26.82 -15.46 -3.78
C ALA A 54 28.13 -14.68 -4.09
N SER A 55 28.04 -13.37 -4.30
CA SER A 55 29.18 -12.53 -4.71
C SER A 55 30.21 -12.31 -3.60
N PRO A 56 31.48 -11.98 -3.94
CA PRO A 56 32.47 -11.53 -2.95
C PRO A 56 32.03 -10.29 -2.17
N ALA A 57 31.25 -9.39 -2.80
CA ALA A 57 30.80 -8.16 -2.18
C ALA A 57 29.88 -8.40 -0.97
N ALA A 58 29.06 -9.47 -0.99
CA ALA A 58 28.21 -9.83 0.13
C ALA A 58 29.00 -10.27 1.39
N LYS A 59 30.25 -10.72 1.21
CA LYS A 59 31.15 -11.16 2.29
C LYS A 59 31.89 -10.01 2.96
N LEU A 60 31.78 -8.78 2.45
CA LEU A 60 32.34 -7.61 3.10
C LEU A 60 31.67 -7.38 4.47
N PRO A 61 32.40 -6.82 5.45
CA PRO A 61 31.80 -6.41 6.71
C PRO A 61 30.60 -5.50 6.47
N SER A 62 29.52 -5.74 7.21
CA SER A 62 28.30 -4.94 7.11
C SER A 62 27.98 -4.23 8.42
N LYS A 63 27.39 -3.04 8.33
CA LYS A 63 26.80 -2.31 9.44
C LYS A 63 25.28 -2.45 9.40
N THR A 64 24.68 -2.59 10.57
CA THR A 64 23.22 -2.68 10.70
C THR A 64 22.55 -1.39 10.23
N ILE A 65 21.58 -1.53 9.33
CA ILE A 65 20.78 -0.43 8.82
C ILE A 65 19.41 -0.43 9.50
N ILE A 66 19.04 0.68 10.12
CA ILE A 66 17.68 0.87 10.63
C ILE A 66 16.79 1.30 9.46
N VAL A 67 15.75 0.51 9.20
CA VAL A 67 14.72 0.78 8.19
C VAL A 67 13.40 1.04 8.90
N ALA A 68 12.89 2.26 8.80
CA ALA A 68 11.57 2.58 9.29
C ALA A 68 10.51 2.11 8.29
N VAL A 69 9.50 1.40 8.78
CA VAL A 69 8.31 1.00 8.02
C VAL A 69 7.17 1.87 8.50
N ILE A 70 6.86 2.91 7.72
CA ILE A 70 5.69 3.77 7.94
C ILE A 70 4.51 3.13 7.19
N ASP A 71 3.55 2.60 7.94
CA ASP A 71 2.49 1.76 7.40
C ASP A 71 1.24 1.73 8.30
N GLY A 72 0.36 0.75 8.08
CA GLY A 72 -0.75 0.42 8.97
C GLY A 72 -0.34 -0.35 10.21
N GLY A 73 0.93 -0.73 10.39
CA GLY A 73 1.41 -1.37 11.62
C GLY A 73 2.03 -2.74 11.41
N VAL A 74 2.74 -3.21 12.42
CA VAL A 74 3.63 -4.38 12.32
C VAL A 74 3.43 -5.31 13.51
N ASP A 75 3.26 -6.61 13.24
CA ASP A 75 3.33 -7.67 14.25
C ASP A 75 4.80 -7.91 14.61
N ILE A 76 5.28 -7.14 15.59
CA ILE A 76 6.65 -7.19 16.11
C ILE A 76 7.01 -8.54 16.77
N ASN A 77 6.01 -9.38 17.08
CA ASN A 77 6.23 -10.68 17.70
C ASN A 77 6.28 -11.82 16.69
N HIS A 78 6.10 -11.51 15.39
CA HIS A 78 6.16 -12.53 14.34
C HIS A 78 7.51 -13.30 14.42
N PRO A 79 7.51 -14.64 14.40
CA PRO A 79 8.72 -15.45 14.62
C PRO A 79 9.87 -15.15 13.66
N ASP A 80 9.54 -14.70 12.45
CA ASP A 80 10.48 -14.36 11.38
C ASP A 80 10.93 -12.88 11.41
N LEU A 81 10.34 -12.05 12.30
CA LEU A 81 10.64 -10.62 12.41
C LEU A 81 11.19 -10.21 13.77
N LYS A 82 10.79 -10.87 14.87
CA LYS A 82 11.14 -10.48 16.24
C LYS A 82 12.63 -10.19 16.47
N ASP A 83 13.52 -10.92 15.78
CA ASP A 83 14.97 -10.77 15.94
C ASP A 83 15.55 -9.62 15.11
N VAL A 84 14.78 -9.06 14.18
CA VAL A 84 15.11 -7.88 13.38
C VAL A 84 14.30 -6.65 13.77
N ILE A 85 13.46 -6.68 14.80
CA ILE A 85 12.81 -5.47 15.29
C ILE A 85 13.86 -4.54 15.92
N TRP A 86 13.77 -3.25 15.57
CA TRP A 86 14.55 -2.19 16.19
C TRP A 86 14.03 -1.96 17.61
N HIS A 87 14.94 -1.78 18.55
CA HIS A 87 14.62 -1.41 19.92
C HIS A 87 15.25 -0.05 20.21
N ASN A 88 14.47 0.90 20.73
CA ASN A 88 14.97 2.20 21.16
C ASN A 88 15.99 1.98 22.30
N PRO A 89 17.30 2.25 22.08
CA PRO A 89 18.31 2.02 23.10
C PRO A 89 18.23 3.02 24.26
N ASN A 90 17.45 4.10 24.11
CA ASN A 90 17.33 5.17 25.09
C ASN A 90 16.10 5.02 25.98
N GLU A 91 15.25 4.01 25.75
CA GLU A 91 14.02 3.77 26.51
C GLU A 91 14.13 2.55 27.44
N ILE A 92 13.47 2.65 28.60
CA ILE A 92 13.25 1.52 29.49
C ILE A 92 11.82 1.01 29.28
N PRO A 93 11.63 -0.20 28.73
CA PRO A 93 10.29 -0.68 28.39
C PRO A 93 9.29 -0.71 29.55
N PHE A 94 8.11 -0.16 29.31
CA PHE A 94 6.90 -0.27 30.13
C PHE A 94 7.02 0.41 31.50
N ASN A 95 7.82 1.47 31.61
CA ASN A 95 7.96 2.25 32.84
C ASN A 95 7.01 3.48 32.89
N ASN A 96 6.27 3.77 31.81
CA ASN A 96 5.41 4.94 31.62
C ASN A 96 6.16 6.28 31.74
N ILE A 97 7.43 6.30 31.37
CA ILE A 97 8.29 7.47 31.35
C ILE A 97 8.81 7.62 29.92
N ASP A 98 8.96 8.88 29.49
CA ASP A 98 9.73 9.24 28.30
C ASP A 98 11.18 9.43 28.76
N ASP A 99 11.98 8.37 28.66
CA ASP A 99 13.32 8.29 29.23
C ASP A 99 14.33 9.12 28.42
N ASP A 100 14.14 9.17 27.11
CA ASP A 100 14.99 9.91 26.17
C ASP A 100 14.54 11.36 25.94
N ARG A 101 13.34 11.72 26.42
CA ARG A 101 12.72 13.05 26.37
C ARG A 101 12.42 13.50 24.94
N ASN A 102 12.14 12.56 24.04
CA ASN A 102 11.77 12.81 22.66
C ASN A 102 10.27 13.17 22.50
N GLY A 103 9.49 13.06 23.58
CA GLY A 103 8.05 13.35 23.62
C GLY A 103 7.16 12.11 23.51
N TYR A 104 7.72 10.90 23.37
CA TYR A 104 7.01 9.66 23.09
C TYR A 104 7.27 8.62 24.19
N VAL A 105 6.34 8.55 25.16
CA VAL A 105 6.45 7.65 26.31
C VAL A 105 6.48 6.17 25.89
N ASP A 106 7.49 5.42 26.36
CA ASP A 106 7.65 3.99 26.12
C ASP A 106 7.69 3.60 24.62
N ASP A 107 8.31 4.41 23.75
CA ASP A 107 8.42 4.19 22.30
C ASP A 107 9.49 3.13 21.91
N THR A 108 9.45 2.00 22.62
CA THR A 108 10.49 0.96 22.64
C THR A 108 10.84 0.31 21.30
N VAL A 109 9.96 0.34 20.31
CA VAL A 109 10.14 -0.31 18.99
C VAL A 109 9.68 0.55 17.82
N GLY A 110 9.27 1.79 18.11
CA GLY A 110 8.61 2.70 17.19
C GLY A 110 7.32 3.28 17.80
N TRP A 111 6.48 3.87 16.95
CA TRP A 111 5.35 4.70 17.42
C TRP A 111 4.08 4.57 16.57
N ASN A 112 2.92 4.74 17.20
CA ASN A 112 1.62 4.80 16.53
C ASN A 112 1.00 6.19 16.65
N PHE A 113 1.05 6.96 15.56
CA PHE A 113 0.50 8.31 15.47
C PHE A 113 -1.03 8.35 15.38
N ILE A 114 -1.68 7.23 15.10
CA ILE A 114 -3.15 7.14 15.02
C ILE A 114 -3.75 6.34 16.18
N GLY A 115 -3.05 6.35 17.31
CA GLY A 115 -3.48 5.80 18.60
C GLY A 115 -3.94 6.87 19.58
N GLY A 116 -4.85 6.50 20.48
CA GLY A 116 -5.24 7.29 21.64
C GLY A 116 -4.40 6.96 22.87
N LYS A 117 -4.27 7.93 23.79
CA LYS A 117 -3.50 7.78 25.04
C LYS A 117 -4.04 6.70 25.97
N ASP A 118 -5.30 6.33 25.83
CA ASP A 118 -5.98 5.26 26.58
C ASP A 118 -5.79 3.86 25.95
N GLY A 119 -4.97 3.76 24.89
CA GLY A 119 -4.76 2.53 24.13
C GLY A 119 -5.81 2.27 23.05
N SER A 120 -6.81 3.14 22.88
CA SER A 120 -7.71 3.10 21.73
C SER A 120 -6.96 3.37 20.42
N MET A 121 -7.50 2.94 19.29
CA MET A 121 -6.82 3.00 17.99
C MET A 121 -7.78 3.32 16.87
N VAL A 122 -7.34 4.16 15.95
CA VAL A 122 -8.06 4.41 14.70
C VAL A 122 -7.85 3.20 13.78
N GLN A 123 -8.91 2.42 13.57
CA GLN A 123 -8.93 1.40 12.51
C GLN A 123 -9.33 2.00 11.18
N TYR A 124 -10.44 2.74 11.13
CA TYR A 124 -11.01 3.30 9.91
C TYR A 124 -10.87 4.83 9.91
N ASP A 125 -10.69 5.42 8.75
CA ASP A 125 -10.76 6.88 8.57
C ASP A 125 -11.45 7.22 7.23
N HIS A 126 -11.69 8.49 7.00
CA HIS A 126 -12.07 9.00 5.69
C HIS A 126 -10.95 8.81 4.67
N ILE A 127 -11.30 8.87 3.39
CA ILE A 127 -10.33 9.22 2.35
C ILE A 127 -10.07 10.74 2.38
N GLU A 128 -8.90 11.21 1.92
CA GLU A 128 -8.48 12.61 2.05
C GLU A 128 -9.44 13.55 1.32
N LYS A 129 -9.97 13.11 0.18
CA LYS A 129 -10.99 13.86 -0.57
C LYS A 129 -12.21 14.21 0.29
N ILE A 130 -12.67 13.27 1.12
CA ILE A 130 -13.81 13.49 2.02
C ILE A 130 -13.42 14.47 3.13
N ARG A 131 -12.20 14.37 3.68
CA ARG A 131 -11.71 15.33 4.70
C ARG A 131 -11.62 16.76 4.16
N VAL A 132 -11.07 16.94 2.95
CA VAL A 132 -11.03 18.25 2.28
C VAL A 132 -12.44 18.80 2.07
N TYR A 133 -13.38 17.97 1.62
CA TYR A 133 -14.78 18.37 1.49
C TYR A 133 -15.41 18.76 2.83
N LEU A 134 -15.18 18.00 3.91
CA LEU A 134 -15.72 18.31 5.24
C LEU A 134 -15.24 19.66 5.75
N ARG A 135 -13.96 20.01 5.53
CA ARG A 135 -13.41 21.33 5.85
C ARG A 135 -14.09 22.44 5.06
N LEU A 136 -14.17 22.29 3.73
CA LEU A 136 -14.84 23.26 2.86
C LEU A 136 -16.33 23.40 3.20
N ARG A 137 -17.00 22.31 3.58
CA ARG A 137 -18.40 22.30 4.00
C ARG A 137 -18.64 23.14 5.24
N GLU A 138 -17.73 23.09 6.21
CA GLU A 138 -17.82 23.95 7.39
C GLU A 138 -17.46 25.40 7.06
N GLN A 139 -16.45 25.64 6.21
CA GLN A 139 -16.07 26.99 5.76
C GLN A 139 -17.19 27.72 5.01
N PHE A 140 -17.96 27.00 4.18
CA PHE A 140 -19.06 27.54 3.36
C PHE A 140 -20.44 27.14 3.89
N LYS A 141 -20.57 26.99 5.21
CA LYS A 141 -21.83 26.68 5.86
C LYS A 141 -22.79 27.86 5.69
N ASN A 142 -23.95 27.61 5.09
CA ASN A 142 -24.96 28.62 4.73
C ASN A 142 -24.40 29.70 3.78
N PRO A 143 -24.04 29.33 2.53
CA PRO A 143 -23.36 30.25 1.62
C PRO A 143 -24.25 31.41 1.21
N THR A 144 -23.65 32.59 1.16
CA THR A 144 -24.22 33.85 0.68
C THR A 144 -23.89 34.08 -0.79
N ALA A 145 -24.47 35.11 -1.40
CA ALA A 145 -24.12 35.50 -2.77
C ALA A 145 -22.63 35.89 -2.90
N GLU A 146 -22.04 36.44 -1.85
CA GLU A 146 -20.63 36.85 -1.81
C GLU A 146 -19.68 35.66 -1.79
N ASP A 147 -20.10 34.53 -1.19
CA ASP A 147 -19.30 33.30 -1.13
C ASP A 147 -19.00 32.73 -2.52
N THR A 148 -19.82 33.03 -3.52
CA THR A 148 -19.61 32.57 -4.91
C THR A 148 -18.29 33.04 -5.53
N GLN A 149 -17.72 34.13 -5.00
CA GLN A 149 -16.44 34.71 -5.46
C GLN A 149 -15.27 34.38 -4.54
N ARG A 150 -15.51 33.73 -3.39
CA ARG A 150 -14.45 33.39 -2.44
C ARG A 150 -13.59 32.23 -2.96
N PRO A 151 -12.26 32.26 -2.75
CA PRO A 151 -11.39 31.13 -3.07
C PRO A 151 -11.89 29.85 -2.42
N GLY A 152 -11.97 28.77 -3.20
CA GLY A 152 -12.41 27.45 -2.72
C GLY A 152 -13.90 27.15 -2.90
N TYR A 153 -14.78 28.15 -3.15
CA TYR A 153 -16.22 27.87 -3.28
C TYR A 153 -16.55 27.02 -4.52
N ALA A 154 -15.91 27.29 -5.66
CA ALA A 154 -16.08 26.49 -6.86
C ALA A 154 -15.63 25.03 -6.65
N GLN A 155 -14.52 24.83 -5.93
CA GLN A 155 -14.03 23.50 -5.54
C GLN A 155 -15.02 22.81 -4.60
N TYR A 156 -15.54 23.53 -3.60
CA TYR A 156 -16.55 23.02 -2.68
C TYR A 156 -17.79 22.53 -3.43
N MET A 157 -18.33 23.31 -4.36
CA MET A 157 -19.52 22.93 -5.15
C MET A 157 -19.27 21.72 -6.06
N ALA A 158 -18.09 21.64 -6.68
CA ALA A 158 -17.69 20.48 -7.48
C ALA A 158 -17.58 19.22 -6.60
N MET A 159 -16.86 19.30 -5.48
CA MET A 159 -16.71 18.21 -4.52
C MET A 159 -18.03 17.77 -3.92
N LYS A 160 -18.92 18.71 -3.56
CA LYS A 160 -20.25 18.41 -3.03
C LYS A 160 -21.04 17.54 -4.00
N THR A 161 -21.12 17.96 -5.26
CA THR A 161 -21.87 17.25 -6.30
C THR A 161 -21.33 15.84 -6.50
N GLU A 162 -20.01 15.71 -6.58
CA GLU A 162 -19.34 14.43 -6.81
C GLU A 162 -19.47 13.48 -5.60
N ILE A 163 -19.21 13.98 -4.38
CA ILE A 163 -19.25 13.17 -3.15
C ILE A 163 -20.67 12.71 -2.82
N GLU A 164 -21.68 13.57 -3.00
CA GLU A 164 -23.08 13.17 -2.78
C GLU A 164 -23.50 12.06 -3.77
N ALA A 165 -23.04 12.13 -5.02
CA ALA A 165 -23.25 11.08 -6.02
C ALA A 165 -22.51 9.78 -5.64
N ASP A 166 -21.25 9.87 -5.21
CA ASP A 166 -20.45 8.73 -4.77
C ASP A 166 -21.08 8.03 -3.57
N ILE A 167 -21.54 8.78 -2.57
CA ILE A 167 -22.22 8.25 -1.38
C ILE A 167 -23.46 7.46 -1.79
N LEU A 168 -24.29 8.02 -2.68
CA LEU A 168 -25.49 7.35 -3.17
C LEU A 168 -25.14 6.07 -3.93
N GLN A 169 -24.14 6.13 -4.82
CA GLN A 169 -23.69 5.00 -5.60
C GLN A 169 -23.16 3.88 -4.71
N LYS A 170 -22.25 4.18 -3.77
CA LYS A 170 -21.65 3.21 -2.86
C LYS A 170 -22.68 2.56 -1.96
N LYS A 171 -23.62 3.34 -1.39
CA LYS A 171 -24.74 2.79 -0.61
C LYS A 171 -25.63 1.87 -1.45
N ALA A 172 -25.92 2.23 -2.69
CA ALA A 172 -26.72 1.39 -3.59
C ALA A 172 -26.00 0.10 -3.98
N GLN A 173 -24.68 0.16 -4.22
CA GLN A 173 -23.85 -1.01 -4.50
C GLN A 173 -23.79 -1.96 -3.31
N TYR A 174 -23.47 -1.44 -2.11
CA TYR A 174 -23.43 -2.22 -0.86
C TYR A 174 -24.78 -2.89 -0.58
N THR A 175 -25.88 -2.13 -0.57
CA THR A 175 -27.25 -2.67 -0.35
C THR A 175 -27.63 -3.70 -1.41
N GLY A 176 -27.20 -3.50 -2.67
CA GLY A 176 -27.47 -4.43 -3.76
C GLY A 176 -26.73 -5.76 -3.59
N MET A 177 -25.48 -5.71 -3.13
CA MET A 177 -24.66 -6.90 -2.88
C MET A 177 -25.12 -7.65 -1.63
N GLU A 178 -25.49 -6.94 -0.57
CA GLU A 178 -26.03 -7.50 0.67
C GLU A 178 -27.34 -8.26 0.38
N LYS A 179 -28.27 -7.65 -0.37
CA LYS A 179 -29.49 -8.31 -0.83
C LYS A 179 -29.22 -9.55 -1.70
N PHE A 180 -28.15 -9.51 -2.50
CA PHE A 180 -27.78 -10.64 -3.34
C PHE A 180 -27.24 -11.81 -2.51
N GLN A 181 -26.39 -11.55 -1.51
CA GLN A 181 -25.89 -12.57 -0.59
C GLN A 181 -27.02 -13.14 0.27
N LEU A 182 -27.87 -12.29 0.85
CA LEU A 182 -29.01 -12.73 1.66
C LEU A 182 -29.94 -13.66 0.86
N ALA A 183 -30.20 -13.34 -0.40
CA ALA A 183 -30.98 -14.21 -1.29
C ALA A 183 -30.25 -15.53 -1.60
N LEU A 184 -28.94 -15.50 -1.85
CA LEU A 184 -28.12 -16.71 -2.05
C LEU A 184 -28.20 -17.66 -0.86
N HIS A 185 -28.02 -17.15 0.36
CA HIS A 185 -28.15 -17.91 1.61
C HIS A 185 -29.57 -18.42 1.83
N SER A 186 -30.57 -17.57 1.60
CA SER A 186 -31.99 -17.95 1.71
C SER A 186 -32.37 -19.09 0.76
N TYR A 187 -31.93 -19.06 -0.49
CA TYR A 187 -32.20 -20.14 -1.45
C TYR A 187 -31.52 -21.45 -1.05
N ALA A 188 -30.28 -21.39 -0.55
CA ALA A 188 -29.59 -22.57 -0.01
C ALA A 188 -30.34 -23.18 1.18
N ALA A 189 -30.76 -22.35 2.13
CA ALA A 189 -31.56 -22.78 3.28
C ALA A 189 -32.89 -23.41 2.86
N ARG A 190 -33.62 -22.80 1.93
CA ARG A 190 -34.92 -23.31 1.41
C ARG A 190 -34.78 -24.62 0.65
N LEU A 191 -33.64 -24.87 0.03
CA LEU A 191 -33.32 -26.15 -0.62
C LEU A 191 -32.78 -27.19 0.37
N GLY A 192 -32.49 -26.80 1.62
CA GLY A 192 -31.86 -27.68 2.61
C GLY A 192 -30.44 -28.09 2.23
N LYS A 193 -29.71 -27.24 1.51
CA LYS A 193 -28.36 -27.54 0.99
C LYS A 193 -27.36 -26.48 1.40
N THR A 194 -26.14 -26.91 1.73
CA THR A 194 -25.01 -26.02 2.03
C THR A 194 -24.35 -25.46 0.78
N ALA A 195 -24.44 -26.14 -0.37
CA ALA A 195 -23.89 -25.71 -1.65
C ALA A 195 -24.77 -26.14 -2.82
N PRO A 196 -25.97 -25.54 -3.00
CA PRO A 196 -26.84 -25.86 -4.13
C PRO A 196 -26.20 -25.47 -5.47
N THR A 197 -26.52 -26.24 -6.52
CA THR A 197 -26.11 -25.94 -7.89
C THR A 197 -26.96 -24.82 -8.49
N GLY A 198 -26.44 -24.15 -9.52
CA GLY A 198 -27.19 -23.11 -10.23
C GLY A 198 -28.52 -23.63 -10.82
N LYS A 199 -28.56 -24.89 -11.24
CA LYS A 199 -29.78 -25.54 -11.73
C LYS A 199 -30.83 -25.68 -10.63
N GLU A 200 -30.44 -26.15 -9.45
CA GLU A 200 -31.34 -26.31 -8.31
C GLU A 200 -31.91 -24.98 -7.82
N ILE A 201 -31.09 -23.93 -7.79
CA ILE A 201 -31.56 -22.58 -7.48
C ILE A 201 -32.57 -22.09 -8.52
N ARG A 202 -32.34 -22.37 -9.81
CA ARG A 202 -33.26 -21.97 -10.89
C ARG A 202 -34.63 -22.64 -10.80
N GLU A 203 -34.67 -23.89 -10.35
CA GLU A 203 -35.88 -24.70 -10.19
C GLU A 203 -36.67 -24.36 -8.91
N LEU A 204 -36.07 -23.60 -7.97
CA LEU A 204 -36.74 -23.15 -6.76
C LEU A 204 -37.92 -22.22 -7.10
N LYS A 205 -39.10 -22.57 -6.58
CA LYS A 205 -40.30 -21.72 -6.68
C LYS A 205 -40.14 -20.50 -5.77
N VAL A 206 -40.23 -19.31 -6.33
CA VAL A 206 -40.08 -18.03 -5.61
C VAL A 206 -41.24 -17.10 -5.96
N GLU A 207 -41.44 -16.03 -5.18
CA GLU A 207 -42.43 -15.01 -5.49
C GLU A 207 -42.08 -14.28 -6.80
N ALA A 208 -43.08 -13.72 -7.49
CA ALA A 208 -42.90 -13.11 -8.82
C ALA A 208 -41.86 -11.96 -8.84
N ASN A 209 -41.71 -11.24 -7.72
CA ASN A 209 -40.72 -10.17 -7.57
C ASN A 209 -39.28 -10.70 -7.36
N GLU A 210 -39.09 -11.96 -6.97
CA GLU A 210 -37.79 -12.60 -6.74
C GLU A 210 -37.24 -13.34 -7.96
N GLU A 211 -38.08 -13.70 -8.94
CA GLU A 211 -37.70 -14.56 -10.07
C GLU A 211 -36.44 -14.07 -10.81
N LYS A 212 -36.35 -12.77 -11.08
CA LYS A 212 -35.18 -12.17 -11.74
C LYS A 212 -33.90 -12.30 -10.90
N LEU A 213 -34.02 -12.12 -9.58
CA LEU A 213 -32.87 -12.23 -8.67
C LEU A 213 -32.42 -13.68 -8.55
N ARG A 214 -33.38 -14.62 -8.37
CA ARG A 214 -33.15 -16.07 -8.40
C ARG A 214 -32.43 -16.49 -9.67
N ASP A 215 -32.93 -16.10 -10.84
CA ASP A 215 -32.33 -16.52 -12.11
C ASP A 215 -30.92 -15.97 -12.31
N ARG A 216 -30.67 -14.75 -11.82
CA ARG A 216 -29.33 -14.15 -11.82
C ARG A 216 -28.40 -14.94 -10.91
N ILE A 217 -28.80 -15.21 -9.67
CA ILE A 217 -28.02 -16.01 -8.71
C ILE A 217 -27.73 -17.41 -9.28
N ALA A 218 -28.76 -18.10 -9.76
CA ALA A 218 -28.65 -19.40 -10.41
C ALA A 218 -27.63 -19.41 -11.55
N THR A 219 -27.62 -18.35 -12.37
CA THR A 219 -26.66 -18.21 -13.48
C THR A 219 -25.23 -18.05 -12.97
N VAL A 220 -25.01 -17.19 -11.96
CA VAL A 220 -23.67 -16.97 -11.40
C VAL A 220 -23.17 -18.23 -10.69
N VAL A 221 -23.98 -18.86 -9.84
CA VAL A 221 -23.66 -20.14 -9.19
C VAL A 221 -23.39 -21.23 -10.23
N GLY A 222 -24.10 -21.25 -11.35
CA GLY A 222 -23.83 -22.19 -12.44
C GLY A 222 -22.46 -21.99 -13.12
N VAL A 223 -21.87 -20.80 -13.02
CA VAL A 223 -20.57 -20.46 -13.64
C VAL A 223 -19.41 -20.63 -12.67
N MET A 224 -19.53 -20.17 -11.42
CA MET A 224 -18.45 -20.20 -10.43
C MET A 224 -18.64 -21.21 -9.29
N GLY A 225 -19.84 -21.77 -9.14
CA GLY A 225 -20.19 -22.58 -7.98
C GLY A 225 -20.60 -21.73 -6.77
N TYR A 226 -21.32 -22.37 -5.85
CA TYR A 226 -21.91 -21.68 -4.69
C TYR A 226 -20.84 -21.16 -3.73
N GLY A 227 -19.91 -22.03 -3.31
CA GLY A 227 -18.89 -21.67 -2.32
C GLY A 227 -18.00 -20.51 -2.76
N GLN A 228 -17.52 -20.53 -4.01
CA GLN A 228 -16.71 -19.43 -4.56
C GLN A 228 -17.50 -18.12 -4.65
N LEU A 229 -18.79 -18.18 -5.01
CA LEU A 229 -19.63 -17.00 -5.04
C LEU A 229 -19.85 -16.44 -3.63
N ASP A 230 -20.14 -17.30 -2.66
CA ASP A 230 -20.39 -16.88 -1.29
C ASP A 230 -19.17 -16.27 -0.62
N GLU A 231 -18.00 -16.88 -0.81
CA GLU A 231 -16.72 -16.35 -0.35
C GLU A 231 -16.45 -14.96 -0.99
N ALA A 232 -16.61 -14.84 -2.31
CA ALA A 232 -16.39 -13.58 -3.01
C ALA A 232 -17.39 -12.49 -2.61
N LEU A 233 -18.64 -12.85 -2.32
CA LEU A 233 -19.65 -11.92 -1.78
C LEU A 233 -19.28 -11.46 -0.37
N THR A 234 -18.85 -12.38 0.49
CA THR A 234 -18.46 -12.08 1.88
C THR A 234 -17.27 -11.12 1.91
N GLN A 235 -16.21 -11.41 1.15
CA GLN A 235 -15.02 -10.56 1.08
C GLN A 235 -15.34 -9.19 0.48
N GLY A 236 -16.12 -9.15 -0.61
CA GLY A 236 -16.48 -7.89 -1.24
C GLY A 236 -17.40 -7.02 -0.38
N LEU A 237 -18.33 -7.63 0.37
CA LEU A 237 -19.18 -6.89 1.31
C LEU A 237 -18.37 -6.28 2.45
N HIS A 238 -17.41 -7.03 3.01
CA HIS A 238 -16.54 -6.50 4.06
C HIS A 238 -15.79 -5.24 3.60
N GLY A 239 -15.19 -5.25 2.40
CA GLY A 239 -14.52 -4.06 1.86
C GLY A 239 -15.48 -2.89 1.55
N MET A 240 -16.70 -3.18 1.06
CA MET A 240 -17.70 -2.14 0.81
C MET A 240 -18.27 -1.54 2.10
N GLU A 241 -18.36 -2.34 3.17
CA GLU A 241 -18.83 -1.91 4.48
C GLU A 241 -17.93 -0.81 5.03
N ALA A 242 -16.61 -0.99 4.99
CA ALA A 242 -15.64 0.03 5.41
C ALA A 242 -15.86 1.36 4.67
N SER A 243 -16.06 1.26 3.35
CA SER A 243 -16.28 2.43 2.50
C SER A 243 -17.58 3.19 2.84
N VAL A 244 -18.69 2.47 3.06
CA VAL A 244 -19.99 3.09 3.33
C VAL A 244 -20.14 3.56 4.77
N LYS A 245 -19.68 2.78 5.74
CA LYS A 245 -19.87 3.06 7.17
C LYS A 245 -18.87 4.05 7.73
N TYR A 246 -17.67 4.13 7.15
CA TYR A 246 -16.58 4.97 7.66
C TYR A 246 -16.07 5.94 6.60
N GLN A 247 -15.49 5.46 5.49
CA GLN A 247 -14.73 6.31 4.58
C GLN A 247 -15.56 7.44 3.91
N TYR A 248 -16.81 7.14 3.56
CA TYR A 248 -17.76 8.09 2.94
C TYR A 248 -18.88 8.53 3.92
N ASN A 249 -18.79 8.13 5.19
CA ASN A 249 -19.74 8.55 6.21
C ASN A 249 -19.34 9.92 6.77
N LEU A 250 -20.05 10.96 6.34
CA LEU A 250 -19.77 12.36 6.68
C LEU A 250 -19.94 12.70 8.18
N ASP A 251 -20.55 11.81 8.96
CA ASP A 251 -20.77 11.97 10.40
C ASP A 251 -19.79 11.17 11.26
N TYR A 252 -18.96 10.31 10.64
CA TYR A 252 -17.94 9.54 11.34
C TYR A 252 -16.78 10.45 11.79
N LYS A 253 -16.31 10.30 13.03
CA LYS A 253 -15.26 11.13 13.64
C LYS A 253 -14.14 10.27 14.22
N PRO A 254 -13.21 9.77 13.40
CA PRO A 254 -12.13 8.91 13.87
C PRO A 254 -11.09 9.67 14.70
N ARG A 255 -10.88 10.96 14.43
CA ARG A 255 -9.75 11.70 15.02
C ARG A 255 -9.92 12.00 16.51
N ASP A 256 -11.14 11.95 17.04
CA ASP A 256 -11.43 12.11 18.48
C ASP A 256 -10.68 11.07 19.33
N ILE A 257 -10.35 9.90 18.75
CA ILE A 257 -9.53 8.84 19.37
C ILE A 257 -8.11 9.33 19.70
N VAL A 258 -7.49 10.07 18.77
CA VAL A 258 -6.09 10.49 18.88
C VAL A 258 -5.93 11.61 19.90
N GLY A 259 -6.91 12.53 19.94
CA GLY A 259 -6.95 13.62 20.93
C GLY A 259 -5.89 14.70 20.72
N ASP A 260 -5.38 14.84 19.50
CA ASP A 260 -4.40 15.85 19.08
C ASP A 260 -5.08 17.10 18.50
N ASN A 261 -4.33 18.19 18.35
CA ASN A 261 -4.70 19.34 17.56
C ASN A 261 -4.31 19.14 16.09
N TYR A 262 -5.22 18.59 15.28
CA TYR A 262 -4.94 18.26 13.88
C TYR A 262 -4.55 19.47 12.99
N ASP A 263 -4.89 20.69 13.39
CA ASP A 263 -4.53 21.91 12.65
C ASP A 263 -3.09 22.40 12.94
N ASP A 264 -2.42 21.82 13.95
CA ASP A 264 -1.00 22.04 14.21
C ASP A 264 -0.17 20.87 13.64
N PRO A 265 0.49 21.05 12.48
CA PRO A 265 1.29 19.99 11.86
C PRO A 265 2.59 19.67 12.64
N HIS A 266 2.97 20.49 13.63
CA HIS A 266 4.20 20.34 14.41
C HIS A 266 3.97 19.85 15.83
N GLU A 267 2.73 19.59 16.22
CA GLU A 267 2.43 19.00 17.52
C GLU A 267 3.12 17.65 17.67
N ILE A 268 3.76 17.44 18.81
CA ILE A 268 4.43 16.19 19.21
C ILE A 268 3.77 15.63 20.49
N GLY A 269 4.05 14.37 20.82
CA GLY A 269 3.55 13.73 22.04
C GLY A 269 2.08 13.30 22.02
N TYR A 270 1.54 13.06 20.82
CA TYR A 270 0.28 12.35 20.60
C TYR A 270 0.56 10.95 20.05
N GLY A 271 -0.45 10.07 20.10
CA GLY A 271 -0.29 8.66 19.73
C GLY A 271 -0.07 7.76 20.95
N ASN A 272 0.40 6.53 20.68
CA ASN A 272 0.81 5.57 21.69
C ASN A 272 1.89 4.61 21.17
N ASN A 273 2.43 3.76 22.06
CA ASN A 273 3.49 2.80 21.74
C ASN A 273 2.99 1.48 21.14
N ASN A 274 1.70 1.35 20.80
CA ASN A 274 1.17 0.14 20.18
C ASN A 274 1.23 0.24 18.64
N VAL A 275 2.34 -0.27 18.10
CA VAL A 275 2.68 -0.22 16.68
C VAL A 275 1.97 -1.28 15.81
N ALA A 276 1.27 -2.24 16.42
CA ALA A 276 0.54 -3.27 15.66
C ALA A 276 -0.81 -2.74 15.18
N GLY A 277 -1.53 -2.01 16.05
CA GLY A 277 -2.89 -1.56 15.76
C GLY A 277 -3.91 -2.70 15.68
N PRO A 278 -5.18 -2.41 15.28
CA PRO A 278 -6.22 -3.42 15.13
C PRO A 278 -5.99 -4.37 13.94
N ASP A 279 -5.19 -3.92 12.96
CA ASP A 279 -4.76 -4.70 11.80
C ASP A 279 -3.31 -4.32 11.46
N ALA A 280 -2.42 -5.31 11.59
CA ALA A 280 -1.00 -5.20 11.28
C ALA A 280 -0.62 -5.94 9.99
N SER A 281 -1.59 -6.42 9.21
CA SER A 281 -1.37 -7.34 8.09
C SER A 281 -0.42 -6.78 7.03
N HIS A 282 -0.68 -5.55 6.60
CA HIS A 282 0.07 -4.90 5.54
C HIS A 282 1.52 -4.58 5.94
N GLY A 283 1.73 -3.87 7.05
CA GLY A 283 3.08 -3.50 7.50
C GLY A 283 3.93 -4.69 7.96
N THR A 284 3.30 -5.76 8.48
CA THR A 284 4.00 -7.04 8.74
C THR A 284 4.51 -7.65 7.43
N HIS A 285 3.71 -7.63 6.37
CA HIS A 285 4.09 -8.16 5.05
C HIS A 285 5.24 -7.36 4.44
N VAL A 286 5.14 -6.04 4.47
CA VAL A 286 6.18 -5.10 4.06
C VAL A 286 7.49 -5.35 4.82
N SER A 287 7.41 -5.50 6.16
CA SER A 287 8.58 -5.74 7.01
C SER A 287 9.29 -7.06 6.69
N GLY A 288 8.55 -8.13 6.41
CA GLY A 288 9.12 -9.41 6.01
C GLY A 288 9.87 -9.38 4.68
N ILE A 289 9.37 -8.60 3.71
CA ILE A 289 10.05 -8.42 2.42
C ILE A 289 11.42 -7.75 2.66
N ILE A 290 11.47 -6.73 3.53
CA ILE A 290 12.71 -6.02 3.81
C ILE A 290 13.71 -6.93 4.54
N GLY A 291 13.28 -7.57 5.62
CA GLY A 291 14.21 -8.10 6.62
C GLY A 291 13.80 -9.38 7.35
N ALA A 292 12.86 -10.19 6.84
CA ALA A 292 12.64 -11.53 7.39
C ALA A 292 13.98 -12.27 7.57
N VAL A 293 14.17 -12.93 8.71
CA VAL A 293 15.48 -13.44 9.13
C VAL A 293 15.95 -14.50 8.14
N ARG A 294 17.00 -14.17 7.39
CA ARG A 294 17.54 -15.08 6.38
C ARG A 294 18.14 -16.33 6.99
N GLY A 295 17.90 -17.48 6.37
CA GLY A 295 18.54 -18.76 6.71
C GLY A 295 18.08 -19.40 8.03
N ASN A 296 16.99 -18.92 8.64
CA ASN A 296 16.42 -19.51 9.85
C ASN A 296 15.53 -20.76 9.58
N GLY A 297 15.22 -21.05 8.31
CA GLY A 297 14.46 -22.22 7.89
C GLY A 297 12.93 -22.10 8.04
N ILE A 298 12.39 -20.93 8.34
CA ILE A 298 10.95 -20.65 8.34
C ILE A 298 10.60 -19.65 7.24
N GLY A 299 9.33 -19.59 6.84
CA GLY A 299 8.83 -18.49 6.02
C GLY A 299 9.59 -18.24 4.71
N LEU A 300 10.30 -17.12 4.69
CA LEU A 300 11.09 -16.62 3.58
C LEU A 300 12.39 -15.97 4.06
N ASP A 301 13.33 -15.79 3.15
CA ASP A 301 14.48 -14.92 3.36
C ASP A 301 14.11 -13.47 2.96
N GLY A 302 14.26 -12.50 3.87
CA GLY A 302 14.13 -11.08 3.56
C GLY A 302 15.19 -10.61 2.57
N VAL A 303 14.97 -9.47 1.91
CA VAL A 303 15.93 -8.94 0.91
C VAL A 303 17.27 -8.55 1.55
N ALA A 304 17.25 -7.93 2.74
CA ALA A 304 18.44 -7.53 3.48
C ALA A 304 18.70 -8.44 4.68
N ASP A 305 19.97 -8.69 5.00
CA ASP A 305 20.40 -9.61 6.06
C ASP A 305 20.89 -8.91 7.34
N ASN A 306 21.23 -7.62 7.26
CA ASN A 306 21.73 -6.83 8.40
C ASN A 306 20.93 -5.53 8.57
N VAL A 307 19.67 -5.71 8.97
CA VAL A 307 18.70 -4.62 9.17
C VAL A 307 18.00 -4.71 10.51
N LYS A 308 17.49 -3.56 10.97
CA LYS A 308 16.53 -3.46 12.05
C LYS A 308 15.29 -2.69 11.60
N ILE A 309 14.10 -3.21 11.88
CA ILE A 309 12.81 -2.64 11.47
C ILE A 309 12.25 -1.78 12.60
N MET A 310 12.10 -0.48 12.34
CA MET A 310 11.39 0.44 13.22
C MET A 310 9.94 0.55 12.73
N ALA A 311 8.98 0.20 13.58
CA ALA A 311 7.58 0.12 13.20
C ALA A 311 6.86 1.44 13.48
N ILE A 312 6.33 2.11 12.44
CA ILE A 312 5.63 3.38 12.58
C ILE A 312 4.24 3.26 11.97
N ARG A 313 3.19 3.48 12.77
CA ARG A 313 1.80 3.39 12.31
C ARG A 313 1.23 4.77 12.04
N VAL A 314 0.81 5.02 10.80
CA VAL A 314 0.13 6.25 10.35
C VAL A 314 -1.07 5.98 9.43
N VAL A 315 -1.22 4.75 8.94
CA VAL A 315 -2.20 4.39 7.90
C VAL A 315 -3.40 3.65 8.52
N PRO A 316 -4.61 4.21 8.45
CA PRO A 316 -5.86 3.49 8.77
C PRO A 316 -6.42 2.75 7.53
N ASP A 317 -7.52 2.02 7.69
CA ASP A 317 -8.41 1.69 6.58
C ASP A 317 -9.13 2.98 6.13
N GLY A 318 -8.52 3.62 5.14
CA GLY A 318 -8.81 4.98 4.67
C GLY A 318 -7.52 5.57 4.08
N ASP A 319 -7.47 6.89 3.92
CA ASP A 319 -6.22 7.56 3.55
C ASP A 319 -5.49 8.02 4.81
N GLU A 320 -4.17 7.90 4.82
CA GLU A 320 -3.31 8.50 5.83
C GLU A 320 -3.43 10.03 5.85
N ARG A 321 -3.13 10.64 7.00
CA ARG A 321 -3.18 12.09 7.20
C ARG A 321 -1.80 12.70 7.04
N ASP A 322 -1.74 13.86 6.37
CA ASP A 322 -0.45 14.51 6.05
C ASP A 322 0.38 14.84 7.31
N LYS A 323 -0.27 15.29 8.40
CA LYS A 323 0.37 15.51 9.70
C LYS A 323 1.06 14.24 10.24
N ASP A 324 0.36 13.11 10.21
CA ASP A 324 0.88 11.86 10.77
C ASP A 324 2.02 11.30 9.92
N VAL A 325 1.94 11.44 8.59
CA VAL A 325 3.05 11.11 7.68
C VAL A 325 4.26 11.98 7.96
N ALA A 326 4.09 13.29 8.08
CA ALA A 326 5.17 14.23 8.33
C ALA A 326 5.86 13.95 9.68
N ASN A 327 5.08 13.70 10.74
CA ASN A 327 5.62 13.36 12.05
C ASN A 327 6.24 11.95 12.10
N GLY A 328 5.68 10.98 11.37
CA GLY A 328 6.28 9.66 11.20
C GLY A 328 7.65 9.73 10.53
N ILE A 329 7.82 10.58 9.52
CA ILE A 329 9.12 10.81 8.87
C ILE A 329 10.11 11.44 9.87
N ARG A 330 9.72 12.52 10.57
CA ARG A 330 10.60 13.17 11.56
C ARG A 330 11.02 12.21 12.67
N TYR A 331 10.06 11.48 13.25
CA TYR A 331 10.31 10.46 14.26
C TYR A 331 11.31 9.40 13.80
N ALA A 332 11.16 8.89 12.58
CA ALA A 332 12.08 7.92 12.02
C ALA A 332 13.51 8.48 11.92
N VAL A 333 13.65 9.72 11.42
CA VAL A 333 14.93 10.41 11.29
C VAL A 333 15.58 10.60 12.66
N ASP A 334 14.83 11.10 13.64
CA ASP A 334 15.32 11.41 14.98
C ASP A 334 15.74 10.15 15.75
N ASN A 335 15.07 9.02 15.48
CA ASN A 335 15.41 7.71 16.04
C ASN A 335 16.45 6.92 15.19
N GLY A 336 17.10 7.58 14.24
CA GLY A 336 18.28 7.05 13.56
C GLY A 336 18.02 6.14 12.36
N ALA A 337 16.80 6.13 11.81
CA ALA A 337 16.53 5.45 10.56
C ALA A 337 17.44 5.97 9.43
N LYS A 338 17.95 5.06 8.60
CA LYS A 338 18.69 5.41 7.38
C LYS A 338 17.84 5.31 6.12
N ILE A 339 16.82 4.46 6.17
CA ILE A 339 15.84 4.28 5.10
C ILE A 339 14.45 4.33 5.73
N ILE A 340 13.52 5.01 5.07
CA ILE A 340 12.11 5.00 5.40
C ILE A 340 11.36 4.41 4.22
N ASN A 341 10.71 3.28 4.44
CA ASN A 341 9.81 2.65 3.48
C ASN A 341 8.37 3.13 3.75
N MET A 342 7.75 3.70 2.73
CA MET A 342 6.37 4.20 2.75
C MET A 342 5.57 3.44 1.69
N SER A 343 4.74 2.48 2.13
CA SER A 343 3.98 1.57 1.26
C SER A 343 2.50 1.91 1.19
N PHE A 344 2.21 3.22 1.20
CA PHE A 344 0.89 3.82 1.09
C PHE A 344 0.91 4.92 0.04
N GLY A 345 -0.24 5.52 -0.23
CA GLY A 345 -0.32 6.71 -1.06
C GLY A 345 -1.76 7.04 -1.46
N LYS A 346 -2.00 8.31 -1.80
CA LYS A 346 -3.33 8.85 -2.05
C LYS A 346 -3.32 9.88 -3.19
N GLY A 347 -4.49 10.05 -3.82
CA GLY A 347 -4.66 11.02 -4.93
C GLY A 347 -4.97 12.45 -4.49
N PHE A 348 -5.21 12.70 -3.21
CA PHE A 348 -5.54 14.03 -2.66
C PHE A 348 -4.61 14.36 -1.49
N LYS A 349 -4.34 15.64 -1.29
CA LYS A 349 -3.56 16.15 -0.16
C LYS A 349 -4.26 17.36 0.44
N TRP A 350 -3.99 17.61 1.72
CA TRP A 350 -4.39 18.81 2.43
C TRP A 350 -3.18 19.69 2.72
N ASP A 351 -2.19 19.15 3.42
CA ASP A 351 -1.03 19.88 3.94
C ASP A 351 0.25 19.29 3.36
N LYS A 352 0.48 19.59 2.08
CA LYS A 352 1.70 19.14 1.40
C LYS A 352 2.94 19.80 1.99
N ASP A 353 2.82 21.00 2.53
CA ASP A 353 3.97 21.77 2.99
C ASP A 353 4.55 21.12 4.25
N ALA A 354 3.71 20.69 5.20
CA ALA A 354 4.16 19.92 6.36
C ALA A 354 4.91 18.63 5.99
N VAL A 355 4.45 17.92 4.95
CA VAL A 355 5.12 16.72 4.44
C VAL A 355 6.42 17.06 3.73
N ASN A 356 6.43 18.12 2.89
CA ASN A 356 7.63 18.59 2.20
C ASN A 356 8.73 18.98 3.20
N GLU A 357 8.39 19.65 4.28
CA GLU A 357 9.32 19.98 5.35
C GLU A 357 9.92 18.72 6.00
N ALA A 358 9.11 17.68 6.23
CA ALA A 358 9.61 16.41 6.75
C ALA A 358 10.52 15.68 5.73
N VAL A 359 10.21 15.75 4.44
CA VAL A 359 11.06 15.22 3.36
C VAL A 359 12.41 15.94 3.32
N VAL A 360 12.40 17.28 3.40
CA VAL A 360 13.61 18.11 3.49
C VAL A 360 14.39 17.80 4.76
N TYR A 361 13.71 17.64 5.90
CA TYR A 361 14.34 17.24 7.15
C TYR A 361 15.08 15.90 7.01
N ALA A 362 14.43 14.89 6.41
CA ALA A 362 15.06 13.60 6.12
C ALA A 362 16.27 13.74 5.18
N ARG A 363 16.17 14.59 4.15
CA ARG A 363 17.28 14.87 3.22
C ARG A 363 18.49 15.44 3.96
N ASP A 364 18.26 16.46 4.77
CA ASP A 364 19.31 17.19 5.47
C ASP A 364 19.99 16.32 6.57
N HIS A 365 19.34 15.23 7.01
CA HIS A 365 19.87 14.21 7.91
C HIS A 365 20.41 12.95 7.19
N GLY A 366 20.43 12.96 5.86
CA GLY A 366 20.99 11.87 5.04
C GLY A 366 20.17 10.58 5.10
N VAL A 367 18.84 10.70 5.18
CA VAL A 367 17.89 9.58 5.22
C VAL A 367 17.23 9.41 3.85
N LEU A 368 17.20 8.18 3.35
CA LEU A 368 16.56 7.81 2.07
C LEU A 368 15.09 7.47 2.27
N LEU A 369 14.23 8.01 1.43
CA LEU A 369 12.80 7.74 1.37
C LEU A 369 12.52 6.82 0.18
N VAL A 370 11.79 5.72 0.41
CA VAL A 370 11.39 4.77 -0.63
C VAL A 370 9.88 4.64 -0.60
N HIS A 371 9.22 4.95 -1.72
CA HIS A 371 7.78 5.11 -1.77
C HIS A 371 7.13 4.30 -2.90
N ALA A 372 5.94 3.79 -2.63
CA ALA A 372 5.15 3.02 -3.59
C ALA A 372 4.45 3.94 -4.60
N ALA A 373 4.58 3.64 -5.91
CA ALA A 373 4.02 4.49 -6.97
C ALA A 373 2.47 4.62 -6.96
N GLY A 374 1.78 3.69 -6.32
CA GLY A 374 0.32 3.58 -6.30
C GLY A 374 -0.23 2.49 -7.23
N ASN A 375 -1.49 2.10 -7.01
CA ASN A 375 -2.11 0.92 -7.61
C ASN A 375 -3.33 1.25 -8.50
N SER A 376 -3.35 2.43 -9.11
CA SER A 376 -4.49 2.98 -9.84
C SER A 376 -4.37 2.88 -11.37
N SER A 377 -3.31 2.25 -11.89
CA SER A 377 -2.98 2.19 -13.33
C SER A 377 -2.79 3.57 -13.97
N GLN A 378 -2.37 4.57 -13.19
CA GLN A 378 -2.30 5.96 -13.61
C GLN A 378 -0.87 6.39 -13.99
N ASP A 379 -0.81 7.40 -14.86
CA ASP A 379 0.43 8.10 -15.18
C ASP A 379 0.68 9.22 -14.15
N ASN A 380 1.62 9.00 -13.24
CA ASN A 380 2.02 9.93 -12.20
C ASN A 380 2.63 11.22 -12.77
N ASP A 381 3.02 11.27 -14.05
CA ASP A 381 3.45 12.51 -14.70
C ASP A 381 2.29 13.49 -14.92
N GLY A 382 1.05 13.00 -14.98
CA GLY A 382 -0.16 13.82 -15.14
C GLY A 382 -1.12 13.77 -13.95
N THR A 383 -1.10 12.70 -13.16
CA THR A 383 -1.97 12.50 -11.99
C THR A 383 -1.12 12.13 -10.77
N PRO A 384 -0.74 13.10 -9.93
CA PRO A 384 0.17 12.85 -8.83
C PRO A 384 -0.39 11.85 -7.80
N ASN A 385 0.50 10.99 -7.30
CA ASN A 385 0.32 10.21 -6.08
C ASN A 385 1.01 10.95 -4.93
N TYR A 386 0.43 10.97 -3.73
CA TYR A 386 1.00 11.64 -2.55
C TYR A 386 1.24 10.65 -1.40
N PRO A 387 2.27 10.86 -0.57
CA PRO A 387 3.32 11.88 -0.72
C PRO A 387 4.17 11.68 -2.00
N ASN A 388 4.89 12.72 -2.40
CA ASN A 388 5.82 12.66 -3.54
C ASN A 388 6.99 13.61 -3.34
N ASP A 389 8.01 13.41 -4.16
CA ASP A 389 9.29 14.11 -4.14
C ASP A 389 9.22 15.57 -4.62
N SER A 390 8.13 16.02 -5.25
CA SER A 390 8.02 17.42 -5.69
C SER A 390 7.92 18.39 -4.51
N LEU A 391 8.92 19.24 -4.34
CA LEU A 391 8.99 20.25 -3.27
C LEU A 391 8.29 21.57 -3.63
N GLY A 392 7.70 21.65 -4.83
CA GLY A 392 7.13 22.87 -5.39
C GLY A 392 8.17 23.66 -6.20
N GLY A 393 7.72 24.61 -7.02
CA GLY A 393 8.61 25.46 -7.81
C GLY A 393 9.48 24.74 -8.86
N GLY A 394 9.23 23.45 -9.13
CA GLY A 394 10.06 22.61 -10.00
C GLY A 394 11.26 21.95 -9.30
N GLU A 395 11.34 22.05 -7.97
CA GLU A 395 12.32 21.33 -7.16
C GLU A 395 11.81 19.93 -6.79
N PHE A 396 12.73 18.97 -6.72
CA PHE A 396 12.46 17.57 -6.38
C PHE A 396 13.46 17.08 -5.34
N ALA A 397 13.00 16.27 -4.39
CA ALA A 397 13.83 15.65 -3.38
C ALA A 397 14.78 14.62 -4.01
N ASN A 398 16.08 14.74 -3.72
CA ASN A 398 17.12 13.86 -4.26
C ASN A 398 17.38 12.62 -3.38
N ASN A 399 16.75 12.54 -2.21
CA ASN A 399 16.76 11.41 -1.29
C ASN A 399 15.47 10.56 -1.36
N TRP A 400 14.79 10.53 -2.51
CA TRP A 400 13.52 9.83 -2.72
C TRP A 400 13.63 8.81 -3.86
N ILE A 401 13.09 7.60 -3.68
CA ILE A 401 12.92 6.61 -4.76
C ILE A 401 11.45 6.22 -4.88
N GLU A 402 10.82 6.56 -6.00
CA GLU A 402 9.46 6.13 -6.34
C GLU A 402 9.48 4.80 -7.11
N VAL A 403 8.72 3.82 -6.63
CA VAL A 403 8.83 2.42 -7.07
C VAL A 403 7.54 1.89 -7.71
N GLY A 404 7.62 1.59 -9.01
CA GLY A 404 6.58 0.87 -9.76
C GLY A 404 6.62 -0.65 -9.53
N ALA A 405 5.50 -1.33 -9.75
CA ALA A 405 5.34 -2.76 -9.51
C ALA A 405 5.52 -3.60 -10.77
N SER A 406 6.24 -4.71 -10.62
CA SER A 406 6.49 -5.67 -11.67
C SER A 406 6.12 -7.12 -11.30
N GLN A 407 6.10 -7.98 -12.31
CA GLN A 407 5.78 -9.41 -12.18
C GLN A 407 6.73 -10.31 -12.99
N PRO A 408 6.72 -11.65 -12.80
CA PRO A 408 7.69 -12.55 -13.41
C PRO A 408 7.71 -12.51 -14.95
N LEU A 409 6.57 -12.26 -15.57
CA LEU A 409 6.39 -12.39 -17.02
C LEU A 409 6.82 -11.14 -17.77
N LYS A 410 7.92 -11.23 -18.53
CA LYS A 410 8.49 -10.11 -19.31
C LYS A 410 7.48 -9.34 -20.20
N LYS A 411 6.49 -10.03 -20.79
CA LYS A 411 5.47 -9.38 -21.64
C LYS A 411 4.51 -8.48 -20.85
N HIS A 412 4.25 -8.85 -19.61
CA HIS A 412 3.38 -8.15 -18.68
C HIS A 412 4.22 -7.57 -17.54
N LEU A 413 5.49 -7.21 -17.80
CA LEU A 413 6.45 -6.94 -16.74
C LEU A 413 5.94 -5.87 -15.77
N ALA A 414 5.41 -4.74 -16.26
CA ALA A 414 4.65 -3.82 -15.44
C ALA A 414 3.28 -4.45 -15.12
N THR A 415 2.92 -4.51 -13.84
CA THR A 415 1.62 -5.07 -13.40
C THR A 415 0.48 -4.23 -13.95
N ASP A 416 -0.71 -4.81 -14.08
CA ASP A 416 -1.87 -4.08 -14.59
C ASP A 416 -2.29 -2.93 -13.66
N PHE A 417 -2.10 -3.08 -12.35
CA PHE A 417 -2.44 -2.08 -11.34
C PHE A 417 -1.39 -0.98 -11.15
N SER A 418 -0.11 -1.20 -11.50
CA SER A 418 0.95 -0.24 -11.17
C SER A 418 0.68 1.12 -11.77
N ASN A 419 0.80 2.17 -10.96
CA ASN A 419 1.10 3.49 -11.49
C ASN A 419 2.48 3.51 -12.14
N TYR A 420 2.68 4.44 -13.06
CA TYR A 420 3.88 4.60 -13.86
C TYR A 420 4.12 6.08 -14.13
N GLY A 421 5.30 6.44 -14.63
CA GLY A 421 5.59 7.82 -15.01
C GLY A 421 7.02 7.93 -15.51
N SER A 422 7.22 8.54 -16.68
CA SER A 422 8.57 8.67 -17.26
C SER A 422 9.48 9.60 -16.45
N LYS A 423 8.89 10.45 -15.61
CA LYS A 423 9.59 11.42 -14.77
C LYS A 423 9.41 11.17 -13.27
N ASN A 424 8.22 10.75 -12.86
CA ASN A 424 7.87 10.64 -11.43
C ASN A 424 7.89 9.21 -10.90
N VAL A 425 8.33 8.21 -11.67
CA VAL A 425 8.62 6.86 -11.19
C VAL A 425 10.06 6.51 -11.54
N ASP A 426 10.92 6.32 -10.55
CA ASP A 426 12.36 6.14 -10.79
C ASP A 426 12.65 4.74 -11.35
N VAL A 427 12.13 3.70 -10.70
CA VAL A 427 12.44 2.29 -10.97
C VAL A 427 11.23 1.38 -10.82
N PHE A 428 11.31 0.18 -11.39
CA PHE A 428 10.39 -0.91 -11.09
C PHE A 428 11.05 -1.96 -10.18
N ALA A 429 10.26 -2.57 -9.31
CA ALA A 429 10.65 -3.73 -8.50
C ALA A 429 9.52 -4.78 -8.45
N PRO A 430 9.79 -6.05 -8.10
CA PRO A 430 8.79 -7.10 -7.96
C PRO A 430 7.67 -6.71 -6.98
N GLY A 431 6.42 -6.71 -7.45
CA GLY A 431 5.25 -6.32 -6.66
C GLY A 431 4.01 -7.18 -6.87
N GLN A 432 4.04 -8.18 -7.76
CA GLN A 432 2.95 -9.15 -7.92
C GLN A 432 3.33 -10.51 -7.37
N SER A 433 2.45 -11.08 -6.56
CA SER A 433 2.55 -12.37 -5.92
C SER A 433 3.86 -12.47 -5.15
N ILE A 434 4.02 -11.52 -4.23
CA ILE A 434 5.14 -11.48 -3.30
C ILE A 434 4.71 -12.19 -2.01
N TYR A 435 5.38 -13.31 -1.72
CA TYR A 435 5.19 -14.05 -0.49
C TYR A 435 5.90 -13.33 0.66
N SER A 436 5.24 -13.12 1.79
CA SER A 436 5.84 -12.54 3.00
C SER A 436 5.03 -12.86 4.25
N THR A 437 5.51 -12.39 5.40
CA THR A 437 4.93 -12.53 6.74
C THR A 437 3.58 -11.82 6.87
N ILE A 438 2.64 -12.39 7.61
CA ILE A 438 1.41 -11.72 8.08
C ILE A 438 1.21 -12.05 9.56
N PRO A 439 0.36 -11.32 10.30
CA PRO A 439 0.11 -11.55 11.72
C PRO A 439 -0.30 -12.98 12.03
N ASN A 440 -0.14 -13.36 13.30
CA ASN A 440 -0.47 -14.70 13.81
C ASN A 440 0.41 -15.81 13.20
N ASN A 441 1.71 -15.54 13.04
CA ASN A 441 2.71 -16.47 12.50
C ASN A 441 2.41 -16.94 11.07
N GLY A 442 1.62 -16.16 10.32
CA GLY A 442 1.14 -16.52 9.00
C GLY A 442 2.03 -16.00 7.88
N TYR A 443 1.75 -16.47 6.66
CA TYR A 443 2.39 -15.97 5.45
C TYR A 443 1.37 -15.92 4.31
N ALA A 444 1.47 -14.90 3.47
CA ALA A 444 0.57 -14.73 2.34
C ALA A 444 1.25 -14.10 1.13
N TYR A 445 0.63 -14.27 -0.04
CA TYR A 445 0.98 -13.56 -1.25
C TYR A 445 0.16 -12.28 -1.34
N PHE A 446 0.82 -11.11 -1.38
CA PHE A 446 0.18 -9.83 -1.69
C PHE A 446 0.64 -9.29 -3.04
N ASP A 447 -0.18 -8.41 -3.60
CA ASP A 447 0.02 -7.71 -4.87
C ASP A 447 -0.06 -6.20 -4.62
N GLY A 448 0.92 -5.44 -5.10
CA GLY A 448 0.93 -3.98 -4.97
C GLY A 448 2.30 -3.35 -5.21
N THR A 449 2.30 -2.06 -5.55
CA THR A 449 3.51 -1.22 -5.42
C THR A 449 3.99 -1.15 -3.98
N SER A 450 3.08 -1.36 -3.01
CA SER A 450 3.38 -1.60 -1.60
C SER A 450 4.27 -2.81 -1.33
N MET A 451 4.34 -3.80 -2.24
CA MET A 451 5.29 -4.92 -2.13
C MET A 451 6.58 -4.64 -2.93
N ALA A 452 6.51 -3.79 -3.96
CA ALA A 452 7.68 -3.39 -4.74
C ALA A 452 8.60 -2.42 -3.97
N SER A 453 8.01 -1.46 -3.26
CA SER A 453 8.73 -0.49 -2.41
C SER A 453 9.66 -1.17 -1.39
N PRO A 454 9.21 -2.15 -0.58
CA PRO A 454 10.08 -2.83 0.38
C PRO A 454 11.13 -3.72 -0.28
N VAL A 455 10.89 -4.26 -1.49
CA VAL A 455 11.98 -4.91 -2.25
C VAL A 455 13.08 -3.90 -2.57
N CYS A 456 12.72 -2.70 -3.02
CA CYS A 456 13.67 -1.62 -3.27
C CYS A 456 14.40 -1.17 -1.99
N ALA A 457 13.66 -0.93 -0.91
CA ALA A 457 14.23 -0.56 0.39
C ALA A 457 15.21 -1.62 0.92
N GLY A 458 14.88 -2.91 0.76
CA GLY A 458 15.77 -4.01 1.11
C GLY A 458 17.07 -4.02 0.29
N VAL A 459 17.02 -3.79 -1.02
CA VAL A 459 18.24 -3.68 -1.85
C VAL A 459 19.06 -2.46 -1.44
N CYS A 460 18.41 -1.33 -1.13
CA CYS A 460 19.10 -0.14 -0.61
C CYS A 460 19.81 -0.45 0.71
N ALA A 461 19.16 -1.16 1.64
CA ALA A 461 19.76 -1.57 2.91
C ALA A 461 20.92 -2.56 2.71
N LEU A 462 20.77 -3.52 1.79
CA LEU A 462 21.83 -4.47 1.43
C LEU A 462 23.10 -3.74 0.95
N ILE A 463 22.97 -2.77 0.03
CA ILE A 463 24.16 -2.06 -0.47
C ILE A 463 24.75 -1.09 0.56
N TRP A 464 23.89 -0.38 1.29
CA TRP A 464 24.33 0.64 2.25
C TRP A 464 24.97 0.03 3.50
N SER A 465 24.51 -1.15 3.93
CA SER A 465 25.14 -1.90 5.03
C SER A 465 26.59 -2.26 4.72
N ARG A 466 26.95 -2.55 3.46
CA ARG A 466 28.33 -2.91 3.05
C ARG A 466 29.18 -1.69 2.72
N ASN A 467 28.57 -0.58 2.32
CA ASN A 467 29.27 0.68 2.10
C ASN A 467 28.62 1.82 2.90
N PRO A 468 28.87 1.88 4.23
CA PRO A 468 28.24 2.88 5.10
C PRO A 468 28.76 4.31 4.91
N SER A 469 29.73 4.55 4.02
CA SER A 469 30.18 5.92 3.70
C SER A 469 29.36 6.59 2.60
N MET A 470 28.45 5.86 1.94
CA MET A 470 27.55 6.42 0.94
C MET A 470 26.55 7.39 1.57
N THR A 471 26.19 8.42 0.81
CA THR A 471 25.03 9.28 1.09
C THR A 471 23.73 8.64 0.58
N ALA A 472 22.57 9.17 0.97
CA ALA A 472 21.28 8.76 0.41
C ALA A 472 21.24 8.93 -1.12
N GLU A 473 21.83 10.02 -1.62
CA GLU A 473 21.94 10.31 -3.06
C GLU A 473 22.81 9.29 -3.79
N ASP A 474 23.92 8.87 -3.18
CA ASP A 474 24.78 7.82 -3.75
C ASP A 474 24.01 6.49 -3.85
N VAL A 475 23.20 6.15 -2.84
CA VAL A 475 22.38 4.92 -2.83
C VAL A 475 21.35 4.98 -3.95
N LYS A 476 20.58 6.08 -4.04
CA LYS A 476 19.63 6.30 -5.15
C LYS A 476 20.34 6.16 -6.51
N MET A 477 21.47 6.82 -6.69
CA MET A 477 22.25 6.78 -7.93
C MET A 477 22.70 5.36 -8.27
N VAL A 478 23.19 4.57 -7.30
CA VAL A 478 23.58 3.17 -7.55
C VAL A 478 22.37 2.36 -8.01
N ILE A 479 21.22 2.49 -7.35
CA ILE A 479 19.99 1.78 -7.75
C ILE A 479 19.62 2.13 -9.20
N GLU A 480 19.57 3.42 -9.54
CA GLU A 480 19.19 3.87 -10.88
C GLU A 480 20.16 3.43 -11.98
N LYS A 481 21.47 3.47 -11.71
CA LYS A 481 22.49 3.13 -12.70
C LYS A 481 22.62 1.63 -12.97
N THR A 482 22.18 0.81 -12.03
CA THR A 482 22.42 -0.65 -12.06
C THR A 482 21.21 -1.47 -12.46
N VAL A 483 20.08 -0.85 -12.77
CA VAL A 483 18.86 -1.55 -13.22
C VAL A 483 19.13 -2.53 -14.38
N THR A 484 18.39 -3.62 -14.38
CA THR A 484 18.21 -4.45 -15.58
C THR A 484 17.31 -3.70 -16.56
N ARG A 485 17.93 -3.04 -17.56
CA ARG A 485 17.18 -2.34 -18.62
C ARG A 485 16.29 -3.29 -19.43
N VAL A 486 15.14 -2.77 -19.82
CA VAL A 486 14.14 -3.53 -20.59
C VAL A 486 13.84 -2.78 -21.89
N ASP A 487 14.51 -3.15 -22.98
CA ASP A 487 14.36 -2.48 -24.28
C ASP A 487 13.06 -2.88 -25.03
N GLY A 488 12.23 -3.73 -24.42
CA GLY A 488 11.04 -4.31 -25.04
C GLY A 488 9.75 -3.51 -24.82
N LYS A 489 8.71 -3.88 -25.57
CA LYS A 489 7.35 -3.40 -25.31
C LYS A 489 6.63 -4.28 -24.29
N VAL A 490 5.91 -3.64 -23.38
CA VAL A 490 5.02 -4.27 -22.40
C VAL A 490 3.59 -3.78 -22.57
N ILE A 491 2.64 -4.43 -21.93
CA ILE A 491 1.27 -3.92 -21.83
C ILE A 491 1.28 -2.71 -20.90
N LEU A 492 0.65 -1.61 -21.34
CA LEU A 492 0.44 -0.42 -20.51
C LEU A 492 -0.45 -0.81 -19.30
N PRO A 493 -0.10 -0.43 -18.06
CA PRO A 493 -0.97 -0.64 -16.91
C PRO A 493 -2.41 -0.14 -17.17
N GLY A 494 -3.39 -0.88 -16.68
CA GLY A 494 -4.82 -0.62 -16.92
C GLY A 494 -5.34 -0.94 -18.34
N SER A 495 -4.45 -1.26 -19.31
CA SER A 495 -4.84 -1.61 -20.67
C SER A 495 -4.83 -3.11 -20.92
N LYS A 496 -5.75 -3.60 -21.76
CA LYS A 496 -5.77 -5.01 -22.21
C LYS A 496 -4.87 -5.29 -23.40
N LYS A 497 -4.55 -4.27 -24.20
CA LYS A 497 -3.93 -4.45 -25.54
C LYS A 497 -2.90 -3.38 -25.91
N THR A 498 -2.95 -2.21 -25.29
CA THR A 498 -2.02 -1.11 -25.60
C THR A 498 -0.63 -1.53 -25.19
N LYS A 499 0.31 -1.50 -26.14
CA LYS A 499 1.72 -1.80 -25.90
C LYS A 499 2.53 -0.53 -25.92
N VAL A 500 3.34 -0.32 -24.90
CA VAL A 500 4.28 0.81 -24.78
C VAL A 500 5.69 0.29 -24.57
N ALA A 501 6.69 1.10 -24.88
CA ALA A 501 8.08 0.73 -24.56
C ALA A 501 8.25 0.82 -23.04
N PHE A 502 8.84 -0.19 -22.40
CA PHE A 502 9.03 -0.15 -20.94
C PHE A 502 9.77 1.10 -20.45
N PRO A 503 10.75 1.67 -21.18
CA PRO A 503 11.40 2.92 -20.79
C PRO A 503 10.50 4.16 -20.74
N THR A 504 9.24 4.09 -21.20
CA THR A 504 8.28 5.19 -21.02
C THR A 504 7.49 5.09 -19.71
N LEU A 505 7.72 4.05 -18.91
CA LEU A 505 6.99 3.80 -17.66
C LEU A 505 7.76 4.25 -16.40
N SER A 506 9.06 4.47 -16.50
CA SER A 506 9.93 4.94 -15.42
C SER A 506 11.13 5.70 -15.99
N THR A 507 11.77 6.53 -15.16
CA THR A 507 12.96 7.31 -15.51
C THR A 507 14.14 6.43 -15.93
N THR A 508 14.35 5.31 -15.23
CA THR A 508 15.46 4.40 -15.54
C THR A 508 15.13 3.41 -16.67
N GLY A 509 13.84 3.15 -16.90
CA GLY A 509 13.37 2.16 -17.86
C GLY A 509 13.83 0.74 -17.54
N GLY A 510 14.00 0.41 -16.26
CA GLY A 510 14.51 -0.90 -15.84
C GLY A 510 13.94 -1.42 -14.53
N LEU A 511 14.21 -2.70 -14.29
CA LEU A 511 13.93 -3.41 -13.05
C LEU A 511 15.16 -3.33 -12.15
N ILE A 512 14.97 -3.13 -10.84
CA ILE A 512 16.06 -3.19 -9.86
C ILE A 512 16.90 -4.47 -9.99
N ASN A 513 18.21 -4.37 -9.76
CA ASN A 513 19.14 -5.51 -9.83
C ASN A 513 20.11 -5.47 -8.64
N ALA A 514 19.91 -6.37 -7.68
CA ALA A 514 20.64 -6.41 -6.42
C ALA A 514 22.13 -6.72 -6.61
N GLU A 515 22.48 -7.65 -7.50
CA GLU A 515 23.87 -8.04 -7.75
C GLU A 515 24.67 -6.87 -8.33
N LYS A 516 24.15 -6.21 -9.38
CA LYS A 516 24.81 -5.07 -9.99
C LYS A 516 24.92 -3.89 -9.03
N ALA A 517 23.86 -3.63 -8.27
CA ALA A 517 23.86 -2.58 -7.24
C ALA A 517 24.94 -2.84 -6.19
N LEU A 518 24.99 -4.05 -5.63
CA LEU A 518 25.96 -4.42 -4.60
C LEU A 518 27.41 -4.35 -5.11
N ASN A 519 27.65 -4.85 -6.33
CA ASN A 519 28.98 -4.78 -6.95
C ASN A 519 29.42 -3.34 -7.22
N MET A 520 28.52 -2.47 -7.71
CA MET A 520 28.84 -1.06 -7.95
C MET A 520 29.09 -0.31 -6.63
N ALA A 521 28.25 -0.53 -5.61
CA ALA A 521 28.38 0.12 -4.31
C ALA A 521 29.69 -0.24 -3.59
N THR A 522 30.27 -1.41 -3.87
CA THR A 522 31.42 -1.93 -3.13
C THR A 522 32.73 -1.93 -3.94
N ILE A 523 32.71 -1.45 -5.18
CA ILE A 523 33.84 -1.58 -6.13
C ILE A 523 35.18 -1.03 -5.61
N LEU A 524 35.15 0.01 -4.76
CA LEU A 524 36.35 0.62 -4.17
C LEU A 524 36.81 -0.04 -2.87
N LEU A 525 35.99 -0.92 -2.28
CA LEU A 525 36.24 -1.60 -1.01
C LEU A 525 36.86 -2.99 -1.18
N VAL A 526 36.79 -3.57 -2.38
CA VAL A 526 37.28 -4.93 -2.71
C VAL A 526 38.77 -4.93 -3.12
N LYS A 527 39.59 -4.01 -2.58
CA LYS A 527 41.02 -3.91 -2.91
C LYS A 527 41.94 -4.76 -2.04
#